data_AF-A0A847GVD9-F1
#
_entry.id   AF-A0A847GVD9-F1
#
_cell.length_a   1.000
_cell.length_b   1.000
_cell.length_c   1.000
_cell.angle_alpha   90.00
_cell.angle_beta   90.00
_cell.angle_gamma   90.00
#
_symmetry.space_group_name_H-M   'P 1'
#
loop_
_entity.id
_entity.type
_entity.pdbx_description
1 polymer ?
#
loop_
_entity_poly.entity_id
_entity_poly.type
_entity_poly.pdbx_seq_one_letter_code
_entity_poly.pdbx_strand_id
1 'polypeptide(L)'
;MVRRYCLRRATTWSAFLRFSFFVLPAILLGLAPCSASAQVVIPAEALAPETAVTQVLQRGQDLETQQRWGEALAHYEGAIRDYPDKPELWDRLTLARMHYDLSRRYEDPSFVSWVRELSEQEAQQVYSEVLRKIESYYVKQPSWQELAQRGLDNLNIALASAAFRQANQIRCPDETVREFCEQIQRRMKATTVRNQREAGEVAANVAKLANQELGLRTAATVLEFTSGAACALDQYSCFLTNGQLDEVFSQIEGNFVGLGIELRAFDKSLLIVNVLPNGPAEAAGVRKGERIVEIDGQSVAQVSSDEAADMLKGLEGSEVEMVLSDAAGTTRRLRVGRRRVDVSSVQDVKIVDRQYGIGYLRLTSFQKTTGREFDEALWQLHRDGMKSLIVDVRGNPGGLLPAAVEVADKFVSSGRIVSTRGRNAHEDFDYQAHAVGTWQVPLVVLIDGDTASASEIFAGAIHDHRRGTVVGQRSYGKGSVQGIFALNASKVGVRLTTAKFYSPGGHAIAHNGVYPDVVVRTTGKPVSEGQNLVAASEDATLSAGLQVARNSLLSQRQAMNP
;
A
#
# COMPACT_ATOMS: atom_id res chain seq x y z
N MET A 1 -40.29 -8.52 -58.32
CA MET A 1 -39.58 -7.32 -58.83
C MET A 1 -38.10 -7.48 -58.46
N VAL A 2 -37.08 -7.47 -59.33
CA VAL A 2 -36.82 -6.89 -60.67
C VAL A 2 -36.20 -5.48 -60.64
N ARG A 3 -34.93 -5.46 -61.06
CA ARG A 3 -34.08 -4.39 -61.63
C ARG A 3 -33.20 -3.47 -60.75
N ARG A 4 -32.00 -3.27 -61.32
CA ARG A 4 -30.89 -2.36 -60.97
C ARG A 4 -31.09 -0.99 -61.64
N TYR A 5 -30.10 -0.10 -61.43
CA TYR A 5 -29.52 0.99 -62.25
C TYR A 5 -29.49 2.33 -61.48
N CYS A 6 -28.58 3.29 -61.66
CA CYS A 6 -27.14 3.35 -62.00
C CYS A 6 -26.82 4.80 -62.45
N LEU A 7 -25.81 5.43 -61.82
CA LEU A 7 -24.85 6.40 -62.42
C LEU A 7 -25.24 7.85 -62.82
N ARG A 8 -24.25 8.76 -62.59
CA ARG A 8 -23.86 9.97 -63.39
C ARG A 8 -24.68 11.29 -63.23
N ARG A 9 -24.11 12.51 -63.32
CA ARG A 9 -22.69 13.01 -63.28
C ARG A 9 -22.58 14.56 -63.21
N ALA A 10 -21.47 15.09 -62.67
CA ALA A 10 -20.85 16.43 -62.92
C ALA A 10 -21.70 17.69 -62.54
N THR A 11 -21.22 18.96 -62.54
CA THR A 11 -19.98 19.69 -62.94
C THR A 11 -19.66 20.78 -61.89
N THR A 12 -18.48 20.96 -61.26
CA THR A 12 -17.13 21.45 -61.69
C THR A 12 -16.95 22.97 -61.95
N TRP A 13 -15.82 23.51 -61.46
CA TRP A 13 -15.05 24.78 -61.71
C TRP A 13 -14.80 25.54 -60.38
N SER A 14 -13.62 25.96 -59.87
CA SER A 14 -12.21 26.23 -60.30
C SER A 14 -11.87 27.74 -60.21
N ALA A 15 -10.65 28.24 -59.92
CA ALA A 15 -9.41 27.73 -59.30
C ALA A 15 -8.35 28.89 -59.18
N PHE A 16 -7.13 28.59 -58.70
CA PHE A 16 -5.88 29.42 -58.72
C PHE A 16 -5.76 30.66 -57.79
N LEU A 17 -4.56 31.21 -57.46
CA LEU A 17 -3.21 30.68 -57.07
C LEU A 17 -2.28 31.87 -56.68
N ARG A 18 -1.05 31.57 -56.17
CA ARG A 18 0.16 32.43 -56.01
C ARG A 18 0.30 33.29 -54.74
N PHE A 19 1.49 33.76 -54.34
CA PHE A 19 2.83 33.14 -54.18
C PHE A 19 3.79 34.17 -53.50
N SER A 20 4.37 33.81 -52.34
CA SER A 20 5.66 34.22 -51.73
C SER A 20 6.28 35.65 -51.71
N PHE A 21 6.99 35.90 -50.60
CA PHE A 21 8.33 36.55 -50.44
C PHE A 21 8.54 38.03 -50.02
N PHE A 22 9.28 38.15 -48.88
CA PHE A 22 10.50 38.95 -48.61
C PHE A 22 10.52 40.37 -47.95
N VAL A 23 11.51 40.49 -47.02
CA VAL A 23 12.34 41.65 -46.60
C VAL A 23 11.81 42.66 -45.55
N LEU A 24 12.68 42.91 -44.55
CA LEU A 24 12.66 44.01 -43.54
C LEU A 24 13.54 45.18 -44.05
N PRO A 25 13.23 46.46 -43.75
CA PRO A 25 13.75 47.12 -42.53
C PRO A 25 12.82 48.26 -42.00
N ALA A 26 13.13 49.10 -41.00
CA ALA A 26 13.81 49.07 -39.68
C ALA A 26 13.74 50.52 -39.09
N ILE A 27 14.24 50.78 -37.86
CA ILE A 27 14.68 52.13 -37.35
C ILE A 27 13.54 53.16 -37.08
N LEU A 28 13.48 53.94 -35.97
CA LEU A 28 14.11 53.92 -34.62
C LEU A 28 13.42 54.99 -33.72
N LEU A 29 13.88 55.11 -32.46
CA LEU A 29 13.62 56.18 -31.45
C LEU A 29 12.21 56.22 -30.80
N GLY A 30 12.06 56.31 -29.47
CA GLY A 30 13.03 56.10 -28.39
C GLY A 30 12.73 56.89 -27.10
N LEU A 31 13.02 56.31 -25.93
CA LEU A 31 13.67 56.92 -24.74
C LEU A 31 13.70 55.92 -23.55
N ALA A 32 14.74 56.04 -22.71
CA ALA A 32 15.12 55.20 -21.55
C ALA A 32 15.68 56.15 -20.45
N PRO A 33 16.19 55.73 -19.25
CA PRO A 33 16.55 54.40 -18.71
C PRO A 33 15.70 54.07 -17.45
N CYS A 34 16.10 53.45 -16.31
CA CYS A 34 17.36 52.96 -15.70
C CYS A 34 17.00 52.02 -14.52
N SER A 35 17.81 51.07 -14.01
CA SER A 35 18.87 50.19 -14.58
C SER A 35 19.24 49.11 -13.53
N ALA A 36 19.89 48.02 -13.97
CA ALA A 36 20.36 46.88 -13.16
C ALA A 36 19.26 46.05 -12.42
N SER A 37 19.49 44.79 -12.02
CA SER A 37 20.64 43.90 -12.17
C SER A 37 20.20 42.50 -12.63
N ALA A 38 21.06 41.76 -13.34
CA ALA A 38 20.76 40.37 -13.69
C ALA A 38 20.71 39.48 -12.44
N GLN A 39 19.66 38.66 -12.32
CA GLN A 39 19.69 37.44 -11.51
C GLN A 39 19.82 36.23 -12.44
N VAL A 40 20.75 35.33 -12.10
CA VAL A 40 20.99 34.11 -12.85
C VAL A 40 19.80 33.18 -12.62
N VAL A 41 18.99 32.96 -13.66
CA VAL A 41 18.10 31.80 -13.71
C VAL A 41 18.99 30.58 -13.87
N ILE A 42 19.33 29.93 -12.76
CA ILE A 42 19.81 28.56 -12.78
C ILE A 42 18.62 27.72 -13.28
N PRO A 43 18.70 27.05 -14.44
CA PRO A 43 17.74 26.01 -14.75
C PRO A 43 17.97 24.92 -13.72
N ALA A 44 16.92 24.57 -12.96
CA ALA A 44 16.86 23.21 -12.45
C ALA A 44 16.75 22.33 -13.69
N GLU A 45 17.87 21.77 -14.15
CA GLU A 45 17.87 20.84 -15.27
C GLU A 45 16.92 19.70 -14.92
N ALA A 46 15.81 19.61 -15.64
CA ALA A 46 14.91 18.48 -15.54
C ALA A 46 15.69 17.27 -16.08
N LEU A 47 16.29 16.52 -15.14
CA LEU A 47 17.10 15.34 -15.42
C LEU A 47 16.38 14.49 -16.46
N ALA A 48 17.10 14.15 -17.54
CA ALA A 48 16.57 13.25 -18.54
C ALA A 48 16.05 11.98 -17.84
N PRO A 49 14.89 11.41 -18.23
CA PRO A 49 14.26 10.33 -17.45
C PRO A 49 15.18 9.13 -17.20
N GLU A 50 16.11 8.86 -18.10
CA GLU A 50 17.14 7.83 -17.95
C GLU A 50 18.13 8.16 -16.82
N THR A 51 18.63 9.41 -16.74
CA THR A 51 19.51 9.87 -15.66
C THR A 51 18.83 9.83 -14.30
N ALA A 52 17.53 10.16 -14.23
CA ALA A 52 16.73 10.05 -13.02
C ALA A 52 16.58 8.58 -12.57
N VAL A 53 16.23 7.67 -13.48
CA VAL A 53 16.15 6.22 -13.19
C VAL A 53 17.50 5.64 -12.79
N THR A 54 18.62 6.10 -13.38
CA THR A 54 19.97 5.70 -12.94
C THR A 54 20.26 6.11 -11.49
N GLN A 55 19.88 7.33 -11.08
CA GLN A 55 20.05 7.79 -9.69
C GLN A 55 19.16 7.02 -8.71
N VAL A 56 17.93 6.66 -9.11
CA VAL A 56 17.06 5.76 -8.34
C VAL A 56 17.71 4.39 -8.16
N LEU A 57 18.22 3.78 -9.23
CA LEU A 57 18.86 2.47 -9.17
C LEU A 57 20.09 2.47 -8.25
N GLN A 58 20.97 3.46 -8.38
CA GLN A 58 22.16 3.61 -7.52
C GLN A 58 21.78 3.73 -6.04
N ARG A 59 20.87 4.66 -5.69
CA ARG A 59 20.46 4.86 -4.29
C ARG A 59 19.83 3.60 -3.67
N GLY A 60 19.06 2.84 -4.46
CA GLY A 60 18.51 1.57 -3.98
C GLY A 60 19.59 0.50 -3.79
N GLN A 61 20.56 0.40 -4.71
CA GLN A 61 21.73 -0.48 -4.58
C GLN A 61 22.60 -0.13 -3.36
N ASP A 62 22.73 1.16 -3.02
CA ASP A 62 23.42 1.60 -1.82
C ASP A 62 22.70 1.12 -0.55
N LEU A 63 21.36 1.16 -0.52
CA LEU A 63 20.53 0.67 0.59
C LEU A 63 20.58 -0.86 0.72
N GLU A 64 20.52 -1.60 -0.39
CA GLU A 64 20.67 -3.06 -0.42
C GLU A 64 22.07 -3.50 0.04
N THR A 65 23.12 -2.77 -0.36
CA THR A 65 24.50 -3.01 0.10
C THR A 65 24.65 -2.78 1.62
N GLN A 66 23.88 -1.85 2.18
CA GLN A 66 23.75 -1.64 3.63
C GLN A 66 22.79 -2.63 4.31
N GLN A 67 22.20 -3.58 3.56
CA GLN A 67 21.16 -4.52 4.02
C GLN A 67 19.89 -3.85 4.56
N ARG A 68 19.60 -2.61 4.16
CA ARG A 68 18.44 -1.81 4.57
C ARG A 68 17.22 -2.14 3.70
N TRP A 69 16.85 -3.42 3.69
CA TRP A 69 15.91 -4.00 2.72
C TRP A 69 14.52 -3.36 2.73
N GLY A 70 13.99 -2.97 3.90
CA GLY A 70 12.71 -2.26 4.01
C GLY A 70 12.74 -0.85 3.38
N GLU A 71 13.85 -0.13 3.53
CA GLU A 71 14.03 1.18 2.89
C GLU A 71 14.28 1.05 1.38
N ALA A 72 15.04 0.04 0.95
CA ALA A 72 15.21 -0.28 -0.47
C ALA A 72 13.87 -0.63 -1.13
N LEU A 73 13.04 -1.44 -0.44
CA LEU A 73 11.69 -1.79 -0.87
C LEU A 73 10.82 -0.54 -1.05
N ALA A 74 10.70 0.30 -0.02
CA ALA A 74 9.89 1.53 -0.08
C ALA A 74 10.39 2.53 -1.15
N HIS A 75 11.71 2.64 -1.33
CA HIS A 75 12.34 3.46 -2.37
C HIS A 75 11.99 2.97 -3.79
N TYR A 76 12.02 1.66 -4.03
CA TYR A 76 11.62 1.08 -5.31
C TYR A 76 10.10 1.13 -5.53
N GLU A 77 9.27 0.88 -4.50
CA GLU A 77 7.80 1.04 -4.59
C GLU A 77 7.42 2.48 -4.94
N GLY A 78 8.10 3.49 -4.39
CA GLY A 78 7.93 4.89 -4.75
C GLY A 78 8.31 5.16 -6.21
N ALA A 79 9.51 4.78 -6.63
CA ALA A 79 9.99 5.05 -7.99
C ALA A 79 9.16 4.36 -9.10
N ILE A 80 8.56 3.21 -8.81
CA ILE A 80 7.66 2.50 -9.74
C ILE A 80 6.34 3.26 -9.97
N ARG A 81 5.93 4.18 -9.07
CA ARG A 81 4.77 5.06 -9.31
C ARG A 81 5.04 6.07 -10.45
N ASP A 82 6.29 6.52 -10.57
CA ASP A 82 6.74 7.49 -11.58
C ASP A 82 7.29 6.83 -12.86
N TYR A 83 7.90 5.65 -12.74
CA TYR A 83 8.57 4.93 -13.83
C TYR A 83 8.08 3.48 -14.00
N PRO A 84 6.77 3.22 -14.16
CA PRO A 84 6.21 1.87 -14.16
C PRO A 84 6.71 0.98 -15.32
N ASP A 85 7.14 1.57 -16.43
CA ASP A 85 7.60 0.86 -17.64
C ASP A 85 9.09 0.44 -17.59
N LYS A 86 9.77 0.58 -16.43
CA LYS A 86 11.19 0.23 -16.25
C LYS A 86 11.36 -1.14 -15.58
N PRO A 87 11.62 -2.24 -16.33
CA PRO A 87 11.68 -3.59 -15.76
C PRO A 87 12.78 -3.73 -14.70
N GLU A 88 13.86 -2.96 -14.81
CA GLU A 88 14.98 -3.00 -13.88
C GLU A 88 14.54 -2.62 -12.45
N LEU A 89 13.59 -1.68 -12.31
CA LEU A 89 13.03 -1.32 -11.00
C LEU A 89 12.18 -2.46 -10.41
N TRP A 90 11.42 -3.18 -11.24
CA TRP A 90 10.62 -4.33 -10.81
C TRP A 90 11.49 -5.52 -10.36
N ASP A 91 12.62 -5.76 -11.03
CA ASP A 91 13.57 -6.78 -10.61
C ASP A 91 14.21 -6.43 -9.26
N ARG A 92 14.63 -5.18 -9.05
CA ARG A 92 15.16 -4.73 -7.75
C ARG A 92 14.11 -4.70 -6.64
N LEU A 93 12.88 -4.28 -6.94
CA LEU A 93 11.74 -4.38 -6.01
C LEU A 93 11.54 -5.83 -5.56
N THR A 94 11.57 -6.78 -6.50
CA THR A 94 11.35 -8.20 -6.22
C THR A 94 12.47 -8.74 -5.33
N LEU A 95 13.73 -8.42 -5.64
CA LEU A 95 14.88 -8.81 -4.82
C LEU A 95 14.80 -8.22 -3.39
N ALA A 96 14.55 -6.93 -3.27
CA ALA A 96 14.42 -6.25 -1.97
C ALA A 96 13.26 -6.84 -1.14
N ARG A 97 12.13 -7.17 -1.77
CA ARG A 97 11.01 -7.85 -1.11
C ARG A 97 11.38 -9.23 -0.60
N MET A 98 12.08 -10.05 -1.39
CA MET A 98 12.50 -11.40 -0.97
C MET A 98 13.43 -11.35 0.25
N HIS A 99 14.37 -10.41 0.29
CA HIS A 99 15.22 -10.20 1.47
C HIS A 99 14.44 -9.68 2.69
N TYR A 100 13.54 -8.71 2.52
CA TYR A 100 12.71 -8.15 3.59
C TYR A 100 11.74 -9.19 4.19
N ASP A 101 11.03 -9.93 3.34
CA ASP A 101 10.11 -10.99 3.76
C ASP A 101 10.85 -12.21 4.35
N LEU A 102 12.12 -12.44 3.99
CA LEU A 102 12.98 -13.42 4.67
C LEU A 102 13.35 -12.95 6.08
N SER A 103 13.84 -11.70 6.22
CA SER A 103 14.23 -11.11 7.51
C SER A 103 13.09 -11.21 8.52
N ARG A 104 11.91 -10.66 8.20
CA ARG A 104 10.72 -10.70 9.07
C ARG A 104 10.33 -12.12 9.50
N ARG A 105 10.51 -13.13 8.63
CA ARG A 105 10.20 -14.53 8.96
C ARG A 105 11.18 -15.13 9.94
N TYR A 106 12.48 -14.85 9.82
CA TYR A 106 13.50 -15.43 10.70
C TYR A 106 13.82 -14.59 11.95
N GLU A 107 13.28 -13.37 12.02
CA GLU A 107 13.17 -12.56 13.23
C GLU A 107 11.98 -12.99 14.11
N ASP A 108 10.87 -13.48 13.53
CA ASP A 108 9.71 -14.04 14.26
C ASP A 108 10.05 -15.35 15.01
N PRO A 109 10.11 -15.36 16.35
CA PRO A 109 10.45 -16.57 17.10
C PRO A 109 9.38 -17.66 17.02
N SER A 110 8.12 -17.29 16.76
CA SER A 110 7.00 -18.22 16.63
C SER A 110 7.07 -19.00 15.30
N PHE A 111 7.45 -18.33 14.20
CA PHE A 111 7.77 -18.99 12.94
C PHE A 111 9.01 -19.89 13.09
N VAL A 112 10.09 -19.40 13.71
CA VAL A 112 11.32 -20.18 13.89
C VAL A 112 11.11 -21.43 14.76
N SER A 113 10.25 -21.38 15.80
CA SER A 113 9.86 -22.58 16.56
C SER A 113 9.02 -23.54 15.69
N TRP A 114 8.00 -23.02 15.00
CA TRP A 114 7.14 -23.81 14.12
C TRP A 114 7.94 -24.59 13.06
N VAL A 115 8.92 -23.96 12.40
CA VAL A 115 9.82 -24.62 11.42
C VAL A 115 10.67 -25.74 12.05
N ARG A 116 11.01 -25.63 13.34
CA ARG A 116 11.77 -26.65 14.10
C ARG A 116 10.89 -27.79 14.63
N GLU A 117 9.59 -27.57 14.75
CA GLU A 117 8.61 -28.59 15.12
C GLU A 117 8.12 -29.36 13.89
N LEU A 118 7.98 -28.68 12.74
CA LEU A 118 7.43 -29.23 11.50
C LEU A 118 8.18 -30.45 10.92
N SER A 119 7.43 -31.49 10.55
CA SER A 119 7.92 -32.64 9.79
C SER A 119 8.01 -32.35 8.28
N GLU A 120 8.71 -33.23 7.54
CA GLU A 120 8.76 -33.17 6.07
C GLU A 120 7.37 -33.30 5.43
N GLN A 121 6.50 -34.16 5.98
CA GLN A 121 5.18 -34.43 5.43
C GLN A 121 4.25 -33.22 5.60
N GLU A 122 4.27 -32.56 6.76
CA GLU A 122 3.47 -31.36 7.00
C GLU A 122 3.98 -30.18 6.14
N ALA A 123 5.30 -30.03 5.98
CA ALA A 123 5.87 -29.03 5.08
C ALA A 123 5.42 -29.25 3.62
N GLN A 124 5.46 -30.50 3.14
CA GLN A 124 4.98 -30.86 1.80
C GLN A 124 3.46 -30.67 1.66
N GLN A 125 2.68 -30.88 2.71
CA GLN A 125 1.24 -30.57 2.73
C GLN A 125 0.96 -29.07 2.66
N VAL A 126 1.68 -28.25 3.44
CA VAL A 126 1.60 -26.78 3.38
C VAL A 126 1.91 -26.27 1.98
N TYR A 127 3.04 -26.69 1.39
CA TYR A 127 3.41 -26.27 0.03
C TYR A 127 2.39 -26.75 -1.00
N SER A 128 1.91 -27.99 -0.89
CA SER A 128 0.88 -28.54 -1.77
C SER A 128 -0.48 -27.87 -1.60
N GLU A 129 -0.82 -27.32 -0.44
CA GLU A 129 -2.02 -26.51 -0.30
C GLU A 129 -1.82 -25.13 -0.93
N VAL A 130 -0.70 -24.44 -0.69
CA VAL A 130 -0.38 -23.15 -1.32
C VAL A 130 -0.43 -23.24 -2.84
N LEU A 131 0.29 -24.18 -3.46
CA LEU A 131 0.26 -24.37 -4.92
C LEU A 131 -1.16 -24.63 -5.46
N ARG A 132 -2.01 -25.35 -4.71
CA ARG A 132 -3.41 -25.60 -5.08
C ARG A 132 -4.28 -24.34 -4.97
N LYS A 133 -4.07 -23.51 -3.94
CA LYS A 133 -4.74 -22.20 -3.81
C LYS A 133 -4.32 -21.27 -4.96
N ILE A 134 -3.05 -21.29 -5.36
CA ILE A 134 -2.54 -20.55 -6.52
C ILE A 134 -3.23 -21.03 -7.81
N GLU A 135 -3.22 -22.34 -8.08
CA GLU A 135 -3.91 -22.92 -9.25
C GLU A 135 -5.41 -22.58 -9.26
N SER A 136 -6.07 -22.60 -8.11
CA SER A 136 -7.51 -22.36 -7.99
C SER A 136 -7.87 -20.88 -8.11
N TYR A 137 -7.20 -19.98 -7.38
CA TYR A 137 -7.69 -18.62 -7.10
C TYR A 137 -6.84 -17.48 -7.70
N TYR A 138 -5.58 -17.70 -8.10
CA TYR A 138 -4.75 -16.60 -8.59
C TYR A 138 -5.34 -15.95 -9.87
N VAL A 139 -5.26 -14.63 -10.00
CA VAL A 139 -5.91 -13.83 -11.07
C VAL A 139 -5.38 -14.12 -12.49
N LYS A 140 -4.23 -14.80 -12.62
CA LYS A 140 -3.71 -15.33 -13.90
C LYS A 140 -3.48 -16.84 -13.78
N GLN A 141 -3.24 -17.51 -14.89
CA GLN A 141 -2.67 -18.86 -14.87
C GLN A 141 -1.18 -18.77 -14.44
N PRO A 142 -0.73 -19.53 -13.43
CA PRO A 142 0.66 -19.48 -12.96
C PRO A 142 1.63 -20.18 -13.92
N SER A 143 2.88 -19.70 -13.96
CA SER A 143 3.99 -20.37 -14.62
C SER A 143 4.67 -21.33 -13.63
N TRP A 144 4.40 -22.64 -13.73
CA TRP A 144 4.94 -23.63 -12.80
C TRP A 144 6.48 -23.68 -12.77
N GLN A 145 7.13 -23.41 -13.91
CA GLN A 145 8.58 -23.23 -14.00
C GLN A 145 9.07 -22.02 -13.20
N GLU A 146 8.34 -20.90 -13.25
CA GLU A 146 8.69 -19.68 -12.52
C GLU A 146 8.47 -19.85 -11.01
N LEU A 147 7.40 -20.50 -10.58
CA LEU A 147 7.18 -20.80 -9.15
C LEU A 147 8.31 -21.68 -8.58
N ALA A 148 8.74 -22.69 -9.35
CA ALA A 148 9.86 -23.55 -8.98
C ALA A 148 11.21 -22.80 -8.95
N GLN A 149 11.47 -21.93 -9.93
CA GLN A 149 12.68 -21.11 -9.98
C GLN A 149 12.70 -20.09 -8.84
N ARG A 150 11.60 -19.36 -8.58
CA ARG A 150 11.51 -18.37 -7.49
C ARG A 150 11.60 -19.00 -6.10
N GLY A 151 11.10 -20.24 -5.95
CA GLY A 151 11.34 -21.04 -4.74
C GLY A 151 12.83 -21.37 -4.52
N LEU A 152 13.56 -21.67 -5.61
CA LEU A 152 15.02 -21.86 -5.58
C LEU A 152 15.77 -20.56 -5.29
N ASP A 153 15.36 -19.45 -5.91
CA ASP A 153 15.97 -18.13 -5.71
C ASP A 153 15.80 -17.66 -4.26
N ASN A 154 14.61 -17.87 -3.69
CA ASN A 154 14.34 -17.59 -2.28
C ASN A 154 15.19 -18.49 -1.35
N LEU A 155 15.38 -19.78 -1.67
CA LEU A 155 16.32 -20.64 -0.94
C LEU A 155 17.77 -20.15 -1.04
N ASN A 156 18.21 -19.65 -2.20
CA ASN A 156 19.56 -19.11 -2.38
C ASN A 156 19.77 -17.85 -1.53
N ILE A 157 18.77 -16.96 -1.47
CA ILE A 157 18.77 -15.76 -0.62
C ILE A 157 18.75 -16.15 0.87
N ALA A 158 17.94 -17.15 1.24
CA ALA A 158 17.92 -17.73 2.59
C ALA A 158 19.29 -18.30 3.00
N LEU A 159 19.93 -19.08 2.13
CA LEU A 159 21.27 -19.64 2.36
C LEU A 159 22.39 -18.59 2.41
N ALA A 160 22.17 -17.37 1.92
CA ALA A 160 23.07 -16.23 2.12
C ALA A 160 22.84 -15.49 3.45
N SER A 161 21.68 -15.65 4.11
CA SER A 161 21.33 -14.94 5.34
C SER A 161 21.94 -15.59 6.60
N ALA A 162 22.63 -14.76 7.40
CA ALA A 162 23.16 -15.18 8.70
C ALA A 162 22.04 -15.61 9.67
N ALA A 163 20.92 -14.88 9.71
CA ALA A 163 19.77 -15.19 10.56
C ALA A 163 19.16 -16.55 10.20
N PHE A 164 18.96 -16.83 8.90
CA PHE A 164 18.48 -18.13 8.43
C PHE A 164 19.41 -19.28 8.82
N ARG A 165 20.73 -19.12 8.60
CA ARG A 165 21.74 -20.13 8.97
C ARG A 165 21.76 -20.40 10.47
N GLN A 166 21.71 -19.34 11.29
CA GLN A 166 21.66 -19.44 12.75
C GLN A 166 20.38 -20.12 13.23
N ALA A 167 19.22 -19.73 12.71
CA ALA A 167 17.93 -20.33 13.04
C ALA A 167 17.86 -21.83 12.72
N ASN A 168 18.43 -22.24 11.58
CA ASN A 168 18.48 -23.62 11.10
C ASN A 168 19.74 -24.41 11.52
N GLN A 169 20.65 -23.79 12.31
CA GLN A 169 21.90 -24.38 12.79
C GLN A 169 22.86 -24.88 11.68
N ILE A 170 22.89 -24.22 10.52
CA ILE A 170 23.81 -24.55 9.41
C ILE A 170 25.24 -24.18 9.81
N ARG A 171 26.17 -25.15 9.73
CA ARG A 171 27.59 -24.98 10.15
C ARG A 171 28.63 -25.25 9.05
N CYS A 172 28.19 -25.50 7.82
CA CYS A 172 29.11 -25.72 6.69
C CYS A 172 29.74 -24.40 6.19
N PRO A 173 30.92 -24.44 5.55
CA PRO A 173 31.57 -23.25 4.98
C PRO A 173 30.76 -22.60 3.85
N ASP A 174 30.99 -21.29 3.63
CA ASP A 174 30.43 -20.53 2.50
C ASP A 174 30.79 -21.08 1.11
N GLU A 175 31.87 -21.86 1.01
CA GLU A 175 32.22 -22.58 -0.21
C GLU A 175 31.23 -23.70 -0.51
N THR A 176 30.99 -24.60 0.44
CA THR A 176 30.00 -25.69 0.31
C THR A 176 28.60 -25.16 0.04
N VAL A 177 28.21 -24.04 0.65
CA VAL A 177 26.91 -23.39 0.37
C VAL A 177 26.85 -22.86 -1.07
N ARG A 178 27.91 -22.21 -1.57
CA ARG A 178 27.97 -21.73 -2.96
C ARG A 178 27.97 -22.89 -3.96
N GLU A 179 28.76 -23.93 -3.72
CA GLU A 179 28.79 -25.14 -4.54
C GLU A 179 27.40 -25.77 -4.65
N PHE A 180 26.70 -25.95 -3.52
CA PHE A 180 25.31 -26.43 -3.47
C PHE A 180 24.38 -25.54 -4.31
N CYS A 181 24.40 -24.22 -4.11
CA CYS A 181 23.58 -23.26 -4.85
C CYS A 181 23.83 -23.34 -6.38
N GLU A 182 25.09 -23.37 -6.83
CA GLU A 182 25.42 -23.54 -8.25
C GLU A 182 24.97 -24.91 -8.80
N GLN A 183 25.05 -25.95 -7.97
CA GLN A 183 24.71 -27.32 -8.34
C GLN A 183 23.19 -27.48 -8.51
N ILE A 184 22.38 -26.95 -7.60
CA ILE A 184 20.90 -26.93 -7.74
C ILE A 184 20.41 -26.00 -8.85
N GLN A 185 21.05 -24.84 -9.07
CA GLN A 185 20.72 -23.96 -10.21
C GLN A 185 21.00 -24.63 -11.55
N ARG A 186 22.09 -25.40 -11.67
CA ARG A 186 22.37 -26.21 -12.87
C ARG A 186 21.32 -27.31 -13.08
N ARG A 187 20.89 -28.01 -12.02
CA ARG A 187 19.77 -28.97 -12.09
C ARG A 187 18.46 -28.32 -12.51
N MET A 188 18.15 -27.12 -11.99
CA MET A 188 16.92 -26.40 -12.32
C MET A 188 16.86 -25.96 -13.79
N LYS A 189 17.97 -25.45 -14.34
CA LYS A 189 18.07 -25.10 -15.77
C LYS A 189 17.87 -26.29 -16.72
N ALA A 190 18.07 -27.53 -16.23
CA ALA A 190 17.80 -28.77 -16.97
C ALA A 190 16.42 -29.39 -16.67
N THR A 191 15.64 -28.83 -15.73
CA THR A 191 14.36 -29.38 -15.27
C THR A 191 13.20 -28.59 -15.85
N THR A 192 12.30 -29.26 -16.60
CA THR A 192 11.01 -28.68 -17.01
C THR A 192 9.95 -28.95 -15.94
N VAL A 193 9.21 -27.93 -15.53
CA VAL A 193 8.14 -28.02 -14.53
C VAL A 193 6.82 -27.54 -15.15
N ARG A 194 5.87 -28.47 -15.32
CA ARG A 194 4.66 -28.28 -16.15
C ARG A 194 3.37 -28.14 -15.34
N ASN A 195 3.38 -28.55 -14.07
CA ASN A 195 2.19 -28.63 -13.21
C ASN A 195 2.57 -28.53 -11.73
N GLN A 196 1.56 -28.37 -10.87
CA GLN A 196 1.69 -28.33 -9.41
C GLN A 196 2.55 -29.49 -8.85
N ARG A 197 2.34 -30.71 -9.34
CA ARG A 197 2.99 -31.90 -8.80
C ARG A 197 4.50 -31.88 -9.06
N GLU A 198 4.89 -31.58 -10.29
CA GLU A 198 6.31 -31.45 -10.67
C GLU A 198 7.01 -30.34 -9.85
N ALA A 199 6.31 -29.24 -9.54
CA ALA A 199 6.84 -28.18 -8.67
C ALA A 199 7.03 -28.64 -7.21
N GLY A 200 6.13 -29.49 -6.70
CA GLY A 200 6.27 -30.17 -5.41
C GLY A 200 7.43 -31.17 -5.38
N GLU A 201 7.57 -31.97 -6.43
CA GLU A 201 8.67 -32.95 -6.58
C GLU A 201 10.03 -32.26 -6.67
N VAL A 202 10.13 -31.11 -7.35
CA VAL A 202 11.32 -30.24 -7.33
C VAL A 202 11.70 -29.82 -5.90
N ALA A 203 10.76 -29.24 -5.13
CA ALA A 203 11.06 -28.76 -3.79
C ALA A 203 11.47 -29.90 -2.85
N ALA A 204 10.81 -31.07 -2.94
CA ALA A 204 11.17 -32.25 -2.16
C ALA A 204 12.56 -32.81 -2.51
N ASN A 205 12.95 -32.77 -3.80
CA ASN A 205 14.28 -33.22 -4.24
C ASN A 205 15.39 -32.25 -3.79
N VAL A 206 15.17 -30.94 -3.88
CA VAL A 206 16.12 -29.93 -3.37
C VAL A 206 16.22 -29.98 -1.85
N ALA A 207 15.10 -30.20 -1.14
CA ALA A 207 15.08 -30.36 0.31
C ALA A 207 15.93 -31.55 0.80
N LYS A 208 15.77 -32.72 0.17
CA LYS A 208 16.57 -33.93 0.49
C LYS A 208 18.07 -33.69 0.25
N LEU A 209 18.40 -32.99 -0.83
CA LEU A 209 19.79 -32.67 -1.15
C LEU A 209 20.40 -31.64 -0.18
N ALA A 210 19.65 -30.60 0.19
CA ALA A 210 20.06 -29.63 1.21
C ALA A 210 20.30 -30.29 2.58
N ASN A 211 19.52 -31.32 2.91
CA ASN A 211 19.71 -32.11 4.12
C ASN A 211 20.98 -32.97 4.07
N GLN A 212 21.28 -33.57 2.92
CA GLN A 212 22.47 -34.40 2.71
C GLN A 212 23.77 -33.60 2.63
N GLU A 213 23.77 -32.46 1.93
CA GLU A 213 24.99 -31.67 1.66
C GLU A 213 25.23 -30.58 2.72
N LEU A 214 24.18 -29.97 3.29
CA LEU A 214 24.30 -28.84 4.23
C LEU A 214 23.79 -29.13 5.66
N GLY A 215 23.14 -30.28 5.89
CA GLY A 215 22.46 -30.60 7.15
C GLY A 215 21.14 -29.85 7.37
N LEU A 216 20.65 -29.09 6.38
CA LEU A 216 19.43 -28.28 6.51
C LEU A 216 18.19 -29.17 6.66
N ARG A 217 17.27 -28.81 7.56
CA ARG A 217 15.98 -29.52 7.71
C ARG A 217 15.17 -29.45 6.42
N THR A 218 14.66 -30.58 5.94
CA THR A 218 13.87 -30.66 4.71
C THR A 218 12.64 -29.73 4.75
N ALA A 219 12.00 -29.62 5.91
CA ALA A 219 10.88 -28.70 6.15
C ALA A 219 11.22 -27.22 5.90
N ALA A 220 12.41 -26.76 6.32
CA ALA A 220 12.84 -25.37 6.11
C ALA A 220 13.00 -25.08 4.61
N THR A 221 13.67 -25.98 3.86
CA THR A 221 13.79 -25.86 2.41
C THR A 221 12.43 -25.80 1.69
N VAL A 222 11.48 -26.65 2.09
CA VAL A 222 10.13 -26.65 1.49
C VAL A 222 9.35 -25.36 1.81
N LEU A 223 9.57 -24.74 2.97
CA LEU A 223 8.97 -23.45 3.32
C LEU A 223 9.61 -22.26 2.58
N GLU A 224 10.92 -22.32 2.26
CA GLU A 224 11.52 -21.34 1.34
C GLU A 224 10.97 -21.47 -0.08
N PHE A 225 10.72 -22.69 -0.56
CA PHE A 225 9.98 -22.91 -1.81
C PHE A 225 8.53 -22.37 -1.74
N THR A 226 7.87 -22.53 -0.59
CA THR A 226 6.50 -22.04 -0.37
C THR A 226 6.42 -20.51 -0.40
N SER A 227 7.34 -19.83 0.28
CA SER A 227 7.41 -18.37 0.32
C SER A 227 7.78 -17.81 -1.06
N GLY A 228 8.82 -18.37 -1.70
CA GLY A 228 9.24 -17.97 -3.05
C GLY A 228 8.15 -18.14 -4.10
N ALA A 229 7.41 -19.25 -4.08
CA ALA A 229 6.31 -19.49 -5.01
C ALA A 229 5.10 -18.54 -4.78
N ALA A 230 4.82 -18.11 -3.55
CA ALA A 230 3.73 -17.18 -3.29
C ALA A 230 4.09 -15.74 -3.72
N CYS A 231 5.32 -15.29 -3.40
CA CYS A 231 5.80 -13.94 -3.77
C CYS A 231 6.20 -13.80 -5.25
N ALA A 232 6.29 -14.91 -6.00
CA ALA A 232 6.54 -14.92 -7.45
C ALA A 232 5.42 -14.30 -8.30
N LEU A 233 4.19 -14.20 -7.75
CA LEU A 233 2.97 -13.98 -8.55
C LEU A 233 2.73 -12.50 -8.88
N ASP A 234 2.73 -11.66 -7.85
CA ASP A 234 2.73 -10.20 -7.90
C ASP A 234 3.03 -9.61 -6.52
N GLN A 235 3.30 -8.30 -6.47
CA GLN A 235 3.67 -7.57 -5.24
C GLN A 235 2.61 -7.56 -4.13
N TYR A 236 1.41 -8.11 -4.36
CA TYR A 236 0.34 -8.20 -3.35
C TYR A 236 0.16 -9.62 -2.80
N SER A 237 0.65 -10.63 -3.54
CA SER A 237 0.55 -12.04 -3.22
C SER A 237 1.76 -12.50 -2.39
N CYS A 238 1.53 -13.22 -1.29
CA CYS A 238 2.58 -13.64 -0.37
C CYS A 238 2.12 -14.81 0.52
N PHE A 239 3.08 -15.58 1.02
CA PHE A 239 2.87 -16.51 2.11
C PHE A 239 2.74 -15.73 3.43
N LEU A 240 1.83 -16.13 4.31
CA LEU A 240 1.59 -15.50 5.61
C LEU A 240 1.99 -16.47 6.72
N THR A 241 2.98 -16.11 7.54
CA THR A 241 3.26 -16.82 8.80
C THR A 241 2.10 -16.67 9.79
N ASN A 242 2.17 -17.41 10.90
CA ASN A 242 1.18 -17.36 11.98
C ASN A 242 0.84 -15.91 12.39
N GLY A 243 1.85 -15.13 12.79
CA GLY A 243 1.66 -13.73 13.20
C GLY A 243 1.20 -12.81 12.08
N GLN A 244 1.62 -13.05 10.83
CA GLN A 244 1.17 -12.26 9.67
C GLN A 244 -0.28 -12.55 9.28
N LEU A 245 -0.76 -13.79 9.47
CA LEU A 245 -2.16 -14.16 9.25
C LEU A 245 -3.06 -13.55 10.34
N ASP A 246 -2.64 -13.63 11.60
CA ASP A 246 -3.33 -13.01 12.73
C ASP A 246 -3.33 -11.47 12.61
N GLU A 247 -2.25 -10.84 12.13
CA GLU A 247 -2.16 -9.40 11.80
C GLU A 247 -3.18 -9.01 10.72
N VAL A 248 -3.31 -9.79 9.64
CA VAL A 248 -4.28 -9.53 8.56
C VAL A 248 -5.73 -9.68 9.04
N PHE A 249 -6.05 -10.70 9.85
CA PHE A 249 -7.39 -10.84 10.42
C PHE A 249 -7.72 -9.74 11.44
N SER A 250 -6.76 -9.34 12.27
CA SER A 250 -6.87 -8.20 13.20
C SER A 250 -7.26 -6.92 12.44
N GLN A 251 -6.52 -6.58 11.38
CA GLN A 251 -6.81 -5.44 10.50
C GLN A 251 -8.22 -5.49 9.88
N ILE A 252 -8.71 -6.69 9.51
CA ILE A 252 -10.04 -6.91 8.94
C ILE A 252 -11.15 -6.71 9.98
N GLU A 253 -10.96 -7.21 11.20
CA GLU A 253 -11.94 -7.09 12.28
C GLU A 253 -11.99 -5.69 12.91
N GLY A 254 -10.92 -4.89 12.77
CA GLY A 254 -10.78 -3.58 13.40
C GLY A 254 -10.23 -3.63 14.84
N ASN A 255 -9.86 -4.82 15.32
CA ASN A 255 -9.19 -4.99 16.61
C ASN A 255 -7.69 -5.27 16.41
N PHE A 256 -6.84 -4.77 17.31
CA PHE A 256 -5.40 -4.97 17.26
C PHE A 256 -4.91 -5.49 18.61
N VAL A 257 -4.16 -6.60 18.62
CA VAL A 257 -3.47 -7.08 19.82
C VAL A 257 -2.24 -6.21 20.07
N GLY A 258 -2.18 -5.53 21.21
CA GLY A 258 -1.04 -4.69 21.57
C GLY A 258 -1.31 -3.83 22.79
N LEU A 259 -0.62 -2.67 22.84
CA LEU A 259 -0.68 -1.74 23.96
C LEU A 259 -1.73 -0.63 23.77
N GLY A 260 -2.16 -0.38 22.53
CA GLY A 260 -3.04 0.74 22.17
C GLY A 260 -2.33 2.09 22.19
N ILE A 261 -1.20 2.22 21.48
CA ILE A 261 -0.45 3.47 21.32
C ILE A 261 -0.02 3.66 19.86
N GLU A 262 0.04 4.92 19.41
CA GLU A 262 0.69 5.30 18.16
C GLU A 262 2.05 5.91 18.47
N LEU A 263 3.04 5.58 17.64
CA LEU A 263 4.44 5.85 17.89
C LEU A 263 5.09 6.60 16.73
N ARG A 264 6.14 7.36 17.02
CA ARG A 264 7.00 8.01 16.03
C ARG A 264 8.46 7.93 16.48
N ALA A 265 9.34 7.55 15.56
CA ALA A 265 10.79 7.65 15.76
C ALA A 265 11.19 9.09 16.12
N PHE A 266 11.84 9.28 17.27
CA PHE A 266 12.25 10.59 17.76
C PHE A 266 13.50 10.49 18.63
N ASP A 267 14.62 11.08 18.18
CA ASP A 267 15.86 11.20 18.97
C ASP A 267 16.26 9.90 19.71
N LYS A 268 16.46 8.81 18.94
CA LYS A 268 16.82 7.47 19.46
C LYS A 268 15.84 6.89 20.50
N SER A 269 14.59 7.34 20.46
CA SER A 269 13.48 6.87 21.30
C SER A 269 12.20 6.77 20.47
N LEU A 270 11.14 6.17 21.03
CA LEU A 270 9.82 6.17 20.41
C LEU A 270 8.89 7.16 21.12
N LEU A 271 8.59 8.28 20.45
CA LEU A 271 7.64 9.28 20.95
C LEU A 271 6.20 8.76 20.80
N ILE A 272 5.45 8.79 21.90
CA ILE A 272 4.04 8.40 21.94
C ILE A 272 3.20 9.55 21.39
N VAL A 273 2.77 9.44 20.13
CA VAL A 273 2.00 10.50 19.44
C VAL A 273 0.50 10.36 19.66
N ASN A 274 0.00 9.18 20.03
CA ASN A 274 -1.36 8.95 20.49
C ASN A 274 -1.42 7.80 21.51
N VAL A 275 -2.46 7.81 22.35
CA VAL A 275 -2.83 6.70 23.23
C VAL A 275 -4.31 6.41 22.98
N LEU A 276 -4.65 5.15 22.72
CA LEU A 276 -6.01 4.79 22.33
C LEU A 276 -6.94 4.69 23.55
N PRO A 277 -8.11 5.35 23.52
CA PRO A 277 -9.09 5.26 24.61
C PRO A 277 -9.52 3.82 24.89
N ASN A 278 -9.64 3.47 26.17
CA ASN A 278 -9.90 2.12 26.67
C ASN A 278 -8.81 1.07 26.31
N GLY A 279 -7.62 1.49 25.85
CA GLY A 279 -6.47 0.63 25.60
C GLY A 279 -5.65 0.29 26.85
N PRO A 280 -4.78 -0.75 26.83
CA PRO A 280 -3.89 -1.09 27.93
C PRO A 280 -2.99 0.05 28.41
N ALA A 281 -2.43 0.82 27.47
CA ALA A 281 -1.54 1.91 27.78
C ALA A 281 -2.26 3.04 28.54
N GLU A 282 -3.50 3.39 28.14
CA GLU A 282 -4.32 4.34 28.90
C GLU A 282 -4.61 3.81 30.31
N ALA A 283 -5.00 2.54 30.43
CA ALA A 283 -5.27 1.89 31.71
C ALA A 283 -4.02 1.81 32.62
N ALA A 284 -2.83 1.67 32.04
CA ALA A 284 -1.54 1.72 32.73
C ALA A 284 -1.01 3.16 32.94
N GLY A 285 -1.79 4.18 32.54
CA GLY A 285 -1.50 5.60 32.76
C GLY A 285 -0.39 6.17 31.87
N VAL A 286 -0.15 5.58 30.69
CA VAL A 286 0.73 6.11 29.63
C VAL A 286 0.13 7.38 29.03
N ARG A 287 0.97 8.35 28.65
CA ARG A 287 0.53 9.67 28.16
C ARG A 287 1.19 10.02 26.82
N LYS A 288 0.39 10.66 25.96
CA LYS A 288 0.88 11.33 24.75
C LYS A 288 1.98 12.34 25.10
N GLY A 289 3.08 12.31 24.36
CA GLY A 289 4.26 13.14 24.57
C GLY A 289 5.37 12.50 25.42
N GLU A 290 5.12 11.36 26.08
CA GLU A 290 6.19 10.54 26.66
C GLU A 290 6.99 9.80 25.57
N ARG A 291 8.23 9.44 25.89
CA ARG A 291 9.16 8.73 25.00
C ARG A 291 9.51 7.37 25.59
N ILE A 292 9.33 6.28 24.85
CA ILE A 292 9.83 4.95 25.25
C ILE A 292 11.34 4.92 24.99
N VAL A 293 12.12 4.66 26.05
CA VAL A 293 13.60 4.65 26.00
C VAL A 293 14.21 3.27 26.30
N GLU A 294 13.45 2.38 26.92
CA GLU A 294 13.83 0.99 27.24
C GLU A 294 12.61 0.08 27.13
N ILE A 295 12.79 -1.13 26.60
CA ILE A 295 11.75 -2.16 26.44
C ILE A 295 12.35 -3.50 26.90
N ASP A 296 11.70 -4.18 27.84
CA ASP A 296 12.13 -5.45 28.46
C ASP A 296 13.63 -5.48 28.88
N GLY A 297 14.16 -4.32 29.31
CA GLY A 297 15.55 -4.13 29.73
C GLY A 297 16.54 -3.77 28.63
N GLN A 298 16.11 -3.71 27.36
CA GLN A 298 16.93 -3.33 26.21
C GLN A 298 16.67 -1.87 25.80
N SER A 299 17.75 -1.12 25.56
CA SER A 299 17.70 0.31 25.23
C SER A 299 17.22 0.54 23.80
N VAL A 300 16.17 1.36 23.63
CA VAL A 300 15.64 1.76 22.32
C VAL A 300 16.71 2.47 21.47
N ALA A 301 17.69 3.12 22.11
CA ALA A 301 18.78 3.81 21.43
C ALA A 301 19.85 2.88 20.82
N GLN A 302 19.71 1.56 20.97
CA GLN A 302 20.61 0.54 20.41
C GLN A 302 20.01 -0.25 19.23
N VAL A 303 18.72 -0.05 18.94
CA VAL A 303 17.93 -0.79 17.94
C VAL A 303 17.35 0.15 16.89
N SER A 304 16.80 -0.40 15.80
CA SER A 304 16.01 0.41 14.86
C SER A 304 14.65 0.81 15.48
N SER A 305 14.02 1.84 14.94
CA SER A 305 12.69 2.28 15.45
C SER A 305 11.57 1.28 15.13
N ASP A 306 11.71 0.51 14.04
CA ASP A 306 10.74 -0.52 13.66
C ASP A 306 10.90 -1.77 14.53
N GLU A 307 12.14 -2.21 14.76
CA GLU A 307 12.50 -3.26 15.72
C GLU A 307 11.99 -2.92 17.14
N ALA A 308 12.23 -1.69 17.61
CA ALA A 308 11.69 -1.22 18.89
C ALA A 308 10.16 -1.18 18.92
N ALA A 309 9.48 -0.93 17.80
CA ALA A 309 8.02 -0.99 17.72
C ALA A 309 7.49 -2.44 17.70
N ASP A 310 8.23 -3.37 17.10
CA ASP A 310 7.91 -4.80 17.09
C ASP A 310 8.13 -5.47 18.46
N MET A 311 9.12 -5.04 19.26
CA MET A 311 9.29 -5.48 20.67
C MET A 311 8.06 -5.17 21.55
N LEU A 312 7.30 -4.12 21.22
CA LEU A 312 6.06 -3.76 21.93
C LEU A 312 4.88 -4.67 21.54
N LYS A 313 4.95 -5.34 20.39
CA LYS A 313 4.00 -6.38 19.96
C LYS A 313 4.29 -7.69 20.68
N GLY A 314 3.37 -8.65 20.58
CA GLY A 314 3.47 -9.95 21.26
C GLY A 314 2.08 -10.56 21.50
N LEU A 315 2.05 -11.76 22.08
CA LEU A 315 0.83 -12.54 22.29
C LEU A 315 -0.16 -11.82 23.22
N GLU A 316 -1.46 -11.97 22.97
CA GLU A 316 -2.51 -11.53 23.89
C GLU A 316 -2.36 -12.21 25.25
N GLY A 317 -2.49 -11.43 26.33
CA GLY A 317 -2.28 -11.86 27.71
C GLY A 317 -0.81 -11.82 28.18
N SER A 318 0.17 -11.57 27.31
CA SER A 318 1.56 -11.32 27.71
C SER A 318 1.76 -9.87 28.21
N GLU A 319 2.77 -9.62 29.02
CA GLU A 319 3.17 -8.26 29.44
C GLU A 319 4.42 -7.79 28.69
N VAL A 320 4.59 -6.47 28.61
CA VAL A 320 5.86 -5.80 28.28
C VAL A 320 6.24 -4.87 29.43
N GLU A 321 7.52 -4.81 29.78
CA GLU A 321 8.09 -3.80 30.67
C GLU A 321 8.67 -2.66 29.84
N MET A 322 8.28 -1.42 30.14
CA MET A 322 8.78 -0.23 29.45
C MET A 322 9.37 0.77 30.45
N VAL A 323 10.36 1.54 30.01
CA VAL A 323 10.73 2.80 30.66
C VAL A 323 10.32 3.95 29.75
N LEU A 324 9.50 4.84 30.31
CA LEU A 324 9.08 6.09 29.69
C LEU A 324 9.92 7.25 30.24
N SER A 325 10.28 8.19 29.36
CA SER A 325 10.85 9.50 29.69
C SER A 325 9.83 10.59 29.36
N ASP A 326 9.58 11.49 30.30
CA ASP A 326 8.81 12.71 30.04
C ASP A 326 9.67 13.79 29.33
N ALA A 327 9.08 14.97 29.09
CA ALA A 327 9.75 16.11 28.46
C ALA A 327 10.78 16.83 29.36
N ALA A 328 10.78 16.57 30.68
CA ALA A 328 11.80 17.03 31.61
C ALA A 328 12.96 16.03 31.78
N GLY A 329 12.86 14.85 31.18
CA GLY A 329 13.83 13.76 31.31
C GLY A 329 13.56 12.83 32.50
N THR A 330 12.48 13.04 33.26
CA THR A 330 12.08 12.13 34.35
C THR A 330 11.73 10.78 33.76
N THR A 331 12.33 9.70 34.28
CA THR A 331 12.02 8.34 33.85
C THR A 331 11.07 7.63 34.82
N ARG A 332 10.14 6.84 34.28
CA ARG A 332 9.31 5.92 35.05
C ARG A 332 9.17 4.58 34.34
N ARG A 333 9.25 3.49 35.11
CA ARG A 333 9.05 2.12 34.62
C ARG A 333 7.61 1.68 34.85
N LEU A 334 7.03 0.97 33.89
CA LEU A 334 5.71 0.36 33.98
C LEU A 334 5.67 -1.00 33.29
N ARG A 335 4.66 -1.81 33.60
CA ARG A 335 4.27 -2.97 32.81
C ARG A 335 2.92 -2.74 32.17
N VAL A 336 2.74 -3.26 30.96
CA VAL A 336 1.50 -3.16 30.20
C VAL A 336 1.16 -4.53 29.62
N GLY A 337 -0.01 -5.06 29.96
CA GLY A 337 -0.53 -6.28 29.36
C GLY A 337 -1.02 -6.04 27.92
N ARG A 338 -0.54 -6.84 26.98
CA ARG A 338 -0.97 -6.84 25.58
C ARG A 338 -2.37 -7.48 25.49
N ARG A 339 -3.35 -6.77 24.94
CA ARG A 339 -4.70 -7.31 24.65
C ARG A 339 -5.28 -6.68 23.39
N ARG A 340 -6.41 -7.17 22.93
CA ARG A 340 -7.20 -6.56 21.86
C ARG A 340 -7.68 -5.15 22.23
N VAL A 341 -7.44 -4.22 21.30
CA VAL A 341 -7.92 -2.84 21.32
C VAL A 341 -8.67 -2.58 20.02
N ASP A 342 -9.92 -2.16 20.12
CA ASP A 342 -10.73 -1.79 18.95
C ASP A 342 -10.30 -0.40 18.44
N VAL A 343 -10.00 -0.29 17.15
CA VAL A 343 -9.48 0.92 16.50
C VAL A 343 -10.51 1.42 15.50
N SER A 344 -11.38 2.34 15.93
CA SER A 344 -12.42 2.93 15.08
C SER A 344 -11.85 3.42 13.74
N SER A 345 -12.45 2.94 12.67
CA SER A 345 -12.16 3.33 11.30
C SER A 345 -12.57 4.77 10.99
N VAL A 346 -13.60 5.27 11.68
CA VAL A 346 -14.11 6.64 11.52
C VAL A 346 -13.62 7.52 12.68
N GLN A 347 -12.97 8.63 12.35
CA GLN A 347 -12.24 9.49 13.27
C GLN A 347 -12.51 10.98 12.95
N ASP A 348 -12.10 11.87 13.88
CA ASP A 348 -12.18 13.33 13.72
C ASP A 348 -13.58 13.92 13.41
N VAL A 349 -14.66 13.21 13.71
CA VAL A 349 -16.06 13.58 13.41
C VAL A 349 -16.43 14.92 14.06
N LYS A 350 -16.59 15.98 13.25
CA LYS A 350 -16.90 17.35 13.73
C LYS A 350 -17.47 18.27 12.63
N ILE A 351 -18.22 19.30 13.04
CA ILE A 351 -18.52 20.45 12.17
C ILE A 351 -17.29 21.37 12.10
N VAL A 352 -16.64 21.42 10.94
CA VAL A 352 -15.44 22.25 10.67
C VAL A 352 -15.77 23.67 10.22
N ASP A 353 -16.97 23.90 9.67
CA ASP A 353 -17.48 25.24 9.37
C ASP A 353 -18.91 25.39 9.88
N ARG A 354 -19.09 26.14 10.96
CA ARG A 354 -20.42 26.38 11.58
C ARG A 354 -21.29 27.40 10.82
N GLN A 355 -20.69 28.27 9.99
CA GLN A 355 -21.44 29.25 9.20
C GLN A 355 -22.13 28.59 8.01
N TYR A 356 -21.44 27.66 7.36
CA TYR A 356 -21.94 26.90 6.21
C TYR A 356 -22.58 25.58 6.61
N GLY A 357 -22.23 25.01 7.76
CA GLY A 357 -22.69 23.69 8.23
C GLY A 357 -21.90 22.56 7.57
N ILE A 358 -20.57 22.71 7.44
CA ILE A 358 -19.72 21.68 6.81
C ILE A 358 -19.29 20.70 7.89
N GLY A 359 -19.78 19.47 7.79
CA GLY A 359 -19.30 18.32 8.55
C GLY A 359 -18.02 17.76 7.94
N TYR A 360 -17.18 17.19 8.78
CA TYR A 360 -15.97 16.48 8.42
C TYR A 360 -15.91 15.17 9.20
N LEU A 361 -15.47 14.11 8.54
CA LEU A 361 -14.96 12.90 9.17
C LEU A 361 -13.75 12.39 8.40
N ARG A 362 -12.84 11.70 9.08
CA ARG A 362 -11.73 10.97 8.48
C ARG A 362 -12.02 9.48 8.56
N LEU A 363 -11.82 8.78 7.45
CA LEU A 363 -11.95 7.33 7.36
C LEU A 363 -10.55 6.74 7.11
N THR A 364 -10.02 6.04 8.10
CA THR A 364 -8.60 5.61 8.15
C THR A 364 -8.35 4.21 7.59
N SER A 365 -9.37 3.35 7.58
CA SER A 365 -9.36 2.01 6.98
C SER A 365 -10.79 1.57 6.65
N PHE A 366 -10.96 0.51 5.86
CA PHE A 366 -12.26 -0.15 5.62
C PHE A 366 -12.30 -1.49 6.37
N GLN A 367 -12.91 -1.48 7.55
CA GLN A 367 -12.98 -2.59 8.50
C GLN A 367 -14.40 -3.18 8.54
N LYS A 368 -14.56 -4.30 9.26
CA LYS A 368 -15.87 -4.96 9.48
C LYS A 368 -16.89 -4.07 10.21
N THR A 369 -16.44 -3.10 11.02
CA THR A 369 -17.30 -2.17 11.77
C THR A 369 -17.63 -0.88 11.03
N THR A 370 -16.91 -0.55 9.95
CA THR A 370 -16.92 0.76 9.29
C THR A 370 -18.31 1.22 8.88
N GLY A 371 -19.16 0.36 8.33
CA GLY A 371 -20.52 0.71 7.91
C GLY A 371 -21.35 1.35 9.03
N ARG A 372 -21.33 0.72 10.21
CA ARG A 372 -21.99 1.19 11.43
C ARG A 372 -21.36 2.47 11.97
N GLU A 373 -20.03 2.51 12.10
CA GLU A 373 -19.30 3.69 12.60
C GLU A 373 -19.55 4.93 11.72
N PHE A 374 -19.67 4.72 10.41
CA PHE A 374 -19.96 5.76 9.43
C PHE A 374 -21.41 6.27 9.56
N ASP A 375 -22.39 5.38 9.76
CA ASP A 375 -23.78 5.80 10.05
C ASP A 375 -23.90 6.54 11.39
N GLU A 376 -23.23 6.08 12.43
CA GLU A 376 -23.18 6.74 13.74
C GLU A 376 -22.60 8.18 13.61
N ALA A 377 -21.52 8.35 12.83
CA ALA A 377 -20.92 9.64 12.52
C ALA A 377 -21.82 10.54 11.65
N LEU A 378 -22.47 10.00 10.61
CA LEU A 378 -23.41 10.76 9.77
C LEU A 378 -24.60 11.28 10.58
N TRP A 379 -25.18 10.44 11.45
CA TRP A 379 -26.27 10.84 12.32
C TRP A 379 -25.85 11.83 13.41
N GLN A 380 -24.60 11.77 13.89
CA GLN A 380 -24.04 12.81 14.76
C GLN A 380 -23.93 14.14 14.00
N LEU A 381 -23.24 14.17 12.87
CA LEU A 381 -23.05 15.39 12.08
C LEU A 381 -24.38 16.01 11.65
N HIS A 382 -25.37 15.19 11.30
CA HIS A 382 -26.72 15.66 10.98
C HIS A 382 -27.40 16.38 12.17
N ARG A 383 -27.33 15.81 13.38
CA ARG A 383 -27.82 16.47 14.61
C ARG A 383 -27.05 17.77 14.92
N ASP A 384 -25.75 17.79 14.64
CA ASP A 384 -24.89 18.96 14.81
C ASP A 384 -25.09 20.04 13.71
N GLY A 385 -26.04 19.83 12.77
CA GLY A 385 -26.45 20.82 11.77
C GLY A 385 -25.73 20.74 10.42
N MET A 386 -25.16 19.58 10.08
CA MET A 386 -24.51 19.33 8.79
C MET A 386 -25.44 19.59 7.58
N LYS A 387 -24.90 20.34 6.62
CA LYS A 387 -25.50 20.71 5.33
C LYS A 387 -24.65 20.25 4.14
N SER A 388 -23.35 20.05 4.35
CA SER A 388 -22.40 19.43 3.40
C SER A 388 -21.37 18.61 4.18
N LEU A 389 -20.82 17.56 3.55
CA LEU A 389 -19.87 16.63 4.17
C LEU A 389 -18.54 16.62 3.42
N ILE A 390 -17.43 16.64 4.17
CA ILE A 390 -16.10 16.26 3.71
C ILE A 390 -15.78 14.87 4.29
N VAL A 391 -15.46 13.91 3.43
CA VAL A 391 -14.95 12.58 3.80
C VAL A 391 -13.47 12.52 3.44
N ASP A 392 -12.61 12.34 4.43
CA ASP A 392 -11.16 12.34 4.24
C ASP A 392 -10.60 10.91 4.27
N VAL A 393 -10.06 10.44 3.13
CA VAL A 393 -9.43 9.12 2.97
C VAL A 393 -7.93 9.22 2.63
N ARG A 394 -7.31 10.34 3.00
CA ARG A 394 -5.87 10.57 2.85
C ARG A 394 -5.05 9.66 3.76
N GLY A 395 -4.09 8.96 3.17
CA GLY A 395 -3.31 7.91 3.82
C GLY A 395 -4.11 6.65 4.21
N ASN A 396 -5.31 6.43 3.65
CA ASN A 396 -6.10 5.22 3.89
C ASN A 396 -5.75 4.13 2.85
N PRO A 397 -5.06 3.03 3.23
CA PRO A 397 -4.60 1.99 2.31
C PRO A 397 -5.72 1.05 1.81
N GLY A 398 -6.97 1.28 2.26
CA GLY A 398 -8.15 0.51 1.90
C GLY A 398 -8.56 -0.46 3.00
N GLY A 399 -8.86 -1.71 2.61
CA GLY A 399 -9.40 -2.73 3.50
C GLY A 399 -10.47 -3.56 2.79
N LEU A 400 -11.56 -3.87 3.49
CA LEU A 400 -12.69 -4.66 2.98
C LEU A 400 -13.45 -3.94 1.85
N LEU A 401 -13.41 -4.53 0.66
CA LEU A 401 -14.23 -4.11 -0.48
C LEU A 401 -15.74 -4.01 -0.13
N PRO A 402 -16.37 -4.96 0.60
CA PRO A 402 -17.77 -4.84 0.99
C PRO A 402 -18.08 -3.59 1.83
N ALA A 403 -17.18 -3.18 2.73
CA ALA A 403 -17.35 -1.97 3.53
C ALA A 403 -17.21 -0.70 2.68
N ALA A 404 -16.33 -0.69 1.67
CA ALA A 404 -16.25 0.41 0.71
C ALA A 404 -17.49 0.51 -0.20
N VAL A 405 -18.06 -0.63 -0.58
CA VAL A 405 -19.34 -0.67 -1.28
C VAL A 405 -20.45 -0.10 -0.39
N GLU A 406 -20.56 -0.54 0.86
CA GLU A 406 -21.57 -0.04 1.80
C GLU A 406 -21.45 1.47 2.06
N VAL A 407 -20.23 2.00 2.24
CA VAL A 407 -19.99 3.44 2.44
C VAL A 407 -20.29 4.25 1.16
N ALA A 408 -20.06 3.72 -0.03
CA ALA A 408 -20.46 4.36 -1.29
C ALA A 408 -21.98 4.35 -1.50
N ASP A 409 -22.65 3.25 -1.13
CA ASP A 409 -24.10 3.05 -1.24
C ASP A 409 -24.89 4.05 -0.39
N LYS A 410 -24.30 4.56 0.71
CA LYS A 410 -24.88 5.66 1.52
C LYS A 410 -25.00 7.00 0.76
N PHE A 411 -24.39 7.14 -0.42
CA PHE A 411 -24.42 8.38 -1.23
C PHE A 411 -24.84 8.21 -2.69
N VAL A 412 -24.50 7.08 -3.34
CA VAL A 412 -24.87 6.78 -4.72
C VAL A 412 -26.26 6.16 -4.75
N SER A 413 -27.19 6.67 -5.56
CA SER A 413 -28.59 6.23 -5.53
C SER A 413 -28.99 5.15 -6.54
N SER A 414 -28.18 4.88 -7.56
CA SER A 414 -28.44 3.81 -8.53
C SER A 414 -27.22 3.49 -9.39
N GLY A 415 -27.13 2.26 -9.87
CA GLY A 415 -26.10 1.81 -10.81
C GLY A 415 -24.85 1.24 -10.11
N ARG A 416 -23.86 0.84 -10.89
CA ARG A 416 -22.69 0.10 -10.40
C ARG A 416 -21.82 0.98 -9.50
N ILE A 417 -21.41 0.48 -8.33
CA ILE A 417 -20.39 1.09 -7.45
C ILE A 417 -18.99 0.62 -7.88
N VAL A 418 -18.81 -0.69 -8.08
CA VAL A 418 -17.57 -1.29 -8.55
C VAL A 418 -17.86 -2.63 -9.23
N SER A 419 -17.03 -3.02 -10.19
CA SER A 419 -17.01 -4.39 -10.72
C SER A 419 -15.65 -5.05 -10.50
N THR A 420 -15.66 -6.32 -10.10
CA THR A 420 -14.47 -7.17 -10.01
C THR A 420 -14.46 -8.14 -11.19
N ARG A 421 -13.28 -8.46 -11.73
CA ARG A 421 -13.10 -9.54 -12.72
C ARG A 421 -11.86 -10.36 -12.41
N GLY A 422 -12.02 -11.68 -12.29
CA GLY A 422 -10.94 -12.62 -11.99
C GLY A 422 -10.65 -13.59 -13.12
N ARG A 423 -9.99 -14.70 -12.78
CA ARG A 423 -9.81 -15.83 -13.72
C ARG A 423 -11.03 -16.77 -13.75
N ASN A 424 -11.83 -16.78 -12.68
CA ASN A 424 -13.00 -17.63 -12.52
C ASN A 424 -14.24 -16.75 -12.36
N ALA A 425 -15.39 -17.18 -12.89
CA ALA A 425 -16.66 -16.46 -12.76
C ALA A 425 -17.15 -16.30 -11.30
N HIS A 426 -16.58 -17.01 -10.33
CA HIS A 426 -16.82 -16.81 -8.90
C HIS A 426 -16.15 -15.56 -8.30
N GLU A 427 -15.24 -14.92 -9.05
CA GLU A 427 -14.58 -13.65 -8.69
C GLU A 427 -15.19 -12.45 -9.46
N ASP A 428 -16.16 -12.71 -10.34
CA ASP A 428 -16.77 -11.73 -11.24
C ASP A 428 -18.05 -11.15 -10.62
N PHE A 429 -17.93 -10.06 -9.88
CA PHE A 429 -19.03 -9.38 -9.21
C PHE A 429 -19.32 -7.99 -9.82
N ASP A 430 -20.59 -7.61 -9.80
CA ASP A 430 -21.07 -6.27 -10.16
C ASP A 430 -21.85 -5.70 -8.96
N TYR A 431 -21.18 -4.92 -8.11
CA TYR A 431 -21.79 -4.31 -6.94
C TYR A 431 -22.63 -3.11 -7.37
N GLN A 432 -23.91 -3.07 -6.99
CA GLN A 432 -24.89 -2.05 -7.38
C GLN A 432 -25.30 -1.20 -6.18
N ALA A 433 -25.69 0.04 -6.45
CA ALA A 433 -26.22 0.98 -5.46
C ALA A 433 -27.76 0.94 -5.36
N HIS A 434 -28.29 1.35 -4.19
CA HIS A 434 -29.69 1.29 -3.80
C HIS A 434 -30.18 2.66 -3.32
N ALA A 435 -31.27 3.17 -3.90
CA ALA A 435 -31.73 4.54 -3.63
C ALA A 435 -32.18 4.83 -2.17
N VAL A 436 -32.56 3.79 -1.41
CA VAL A 436 -33.23 3.93 -0.11
C VAL A 436 -32.23 4.33 0.98
N GLY A 437 -32.48 5.45 1.66
CA GLY A 437 -31.62 5.94 2.74
C GLY A 437 -30.41 6.78 2.29
N THR A 438 -30.27 7.02 0.98
CA THR A 438 -29.13 7.79 0.43
C THR A 438 -29.12 9.24 0.88
N TRP A 439 -27.98 9.68 1.42
CA TRP A 439 -27.76 11.06 1.85
C TRP A 439 -27.63 11.97 0.63
N GLN A 440 -28.25 13.16 0.67
CA GLN A 440 -28.33 14.09 -0.46
C GLN A 440 -27.56 15.41 -0.27
N VAL A 441 -26.79 15.54 0.82
CA VAL A 441 -25.91 16.70 1.05
C VAL A 441 -24.76 16.77 0.01
N PRO A 442 -24.24 17.97 -0.34
CA PRO A 442 -23.02 18.09 -1.14
C PRO A 442 -21.87 17.37 -0.45
N LEU A 443 -21.14 16.56 -1.23
CA LEU A 443 -20.08 15.68 -0.77
C LEU A 443 -18.75 16.09 -1.41
N VAL A 444 -17.71 16.15 -0.58
CA VAL A 444 -16.31 16.31 -1.01
C VAL A 444 -15.51 15.13 -0.46
N VAL A 445 -14.64 14.54 -1.28
CA VAL A 445 -13.76 13.44 -0.86
C VAL A 445 -12.31 13.90 -0.98
N LEU A 446 -11.53 13.80 0.10
CA LEU A 446 -10.11 14.15 0.09
C LEU A 446 -9.26 12.90 -0.14
N ILE A 447 -8.36 12.96 -1.12
CA ILE A 447 -7.45 11.86 -1.51
C ILE A 447 -5.99 12.32 -1.64
N ASP A 448 -5.07 11.38 -1.44
CA ASP A 448 -3.63 11.58 -1.68
C ASP A 448 -2.98 10.32 -2.30
N GLY A 449 -1.66 10.36 -2.50
CA GLY A 449 -0.90 9.28 -3.13
C GLY A 449 -0.95 7.93 -2.40
N ASP A 450 -1.37 7.90 -1.13
CA ASP A 450 -1.45 6.69 -0.31
C ASP A 450 -2.90 6.28 0.02
N THR A 451 -3.89 7.04 -0.47
CA THR A 451 -5.26 6.53 -0.70
C THR A 451 -5.18 5.33 -1.64
N ALA A 452 -5.55 4.12 -1.18
CA ALA A 452 -5.41 2.89 -1.96
C ALA A 452 -6.60 1.92 -1.86
N SER A 453 -6.74 1.05 -2.87
CA SER A 453 -7.64 -0.11 -2.88
C SER A 453 -9.11 0.24 -2.58
N ALA A 454 -9.66 -0.17 -1.43
CA ALA A 454 -11.05 0.12 -1.03
C ALA A 454 -11.35 1.63 -0.97
N SER A 455 -10.36 2.46 -0.64
CA SER A 455 -10.47 3.92 -0.68
C SER A 455 -10.64 4.47 -2.11
N GLU A 456 -10.01 3.81 -3.09
CA GLU A 456 -10.11 4.14 -4.51
C GLU A 456 -11.44 3.65 -5.11
N ILE A 457 -12.01 2.57 -4.57
CA ILE A 457 -13.38 2.14 -4.87
C ILE A 457 -14.38 3.22 -4.44
N PHE A 458 -14.28 3.71 -3.19
CA PHE A 458 -15.14 4.78 -2.70
C PHE A 458 -14.96 6.07 -3.51
N ALA A 459 -13.73 6.59 -3.64
CA ALA A 459 -13.47 7.83 -4.36
C ALA A 459 -13.86 7.75 -5.85
N GLY A 460 -13.55 6.63 -6.52
CA GLY A 460 -13.92 6.39 -7.90
C GLY A 460 -15.42 6.26 -8.13
N ALA A 461 -16.17 5.66 -7.18
CA ALA A 461 -17.63 5.62 -7.24
C ALA A 461 -18.25 7.02 -7.10
N ILE A 462 -17.75 7.85 -6.17
CA ILE A 462 -18.24 9.22 -5.99
C ILE A 462 -17.92 10.11 -7.21
N HIS A 463 -16.74 9.92 -7.83
CA HIS A 463 -16.30 10.65 -9.03
C HIS A 463 -17.09 10.26 -10.30
N ASP A 464 -17.13 8.97 -10.66
CA ASP A 464 -17.75 8.51 -11.91
C ASP A 464 -19.27 8.80 -11.96
N HIS A 465 -19.96 8.71 -10.82
CA HIS A 465 -21.37 9.10 -10.68
C HIS A 465 -21.60 10.62 -10.58
N ARG A 466 -20.53 11.42 -10.53
CA ARG A 466 -20.55 12.88 -10.25
C ARG A 466 -21.31 13.22 -8.96
N ARG A 467 -21.30 12.31 -7.98
CA ARG A 467 -22.04 12.45 -6.73
C ARG A 467 -21.39 13.46 -5.80
N GLY A 468 -20.07 13.62 -5.89
CA GLY A 468 -19.30 14.59 -5.11
C GLY A 468 -18.06 15.02 -5.87
N THR A 469 -17.26 15.89 -5.26
CA THR A 469 -15.99 16.37 -5.85
C THR A 469 -14.81 15.75 -5.14
N VAL A 470 -13.91 15.13 -5.90
CA VAL A 470 -12.67 14.53 -5.37
C VAL A 470 -11.54 15.57 -5.40
N VAL A 471 -10.84 15.76 -4.29
CA VAL A 471 -9.88 16.86 -4.08
C VAL A 471 -8.57 16.32 -3.51
N GLY A 472 -7.43 16.77 -4.04
CA GLY A 472 -6.11 16.43 -3.51
C GLY A 472 -5.14 15.96 -4.59
N GLN A 473 -4.55 14.78 -4.43
CA GLN A 473 -3.57 14.21 -5.36
C GLN A 473 -4.08 12.91 -5.98
N ARG A 474 -3.45 12.45 -7.07
CA ARG A 474 -3.74 11.14 -7.70
C ARG A 474 -3.53 10.03 -6.67
N SER A 475 -4.47 9.09 -6.57
CA SER A 475 -4.38 7.95 -5.64
C SER A 475 -3.43 6.84 -6.12
N TYR A 476 -3.15 5.87 -5.24
CA TYR A 476 -2.09 4.87 -5.38
C TYR A 476 -2.14 4.02 -6.68
N GLY A 477 -3.33 3.63 -7.13
CA GLY A 477 -3.54 2.73 -8.26
C GLY A 477 -3.56 1.23 -7.91
N LYS A 478 -4.01 0.86 -6.71
CA LYS A 478 -4.10 -0.55 -6.26
C LYS A 478 -5.43 -1.19 -6.69
N GLY A 479 -5.63 -1.34 -8.00
CA GLY A 479 -6.83 -1.96 -8.61
C GLY A 479 -6.93 -3.49 -8.53
N SER A 480 -6.48 -4.09 -7.42
CA SER A 480 -6.42 -5.54 -7.21
C SER A 480 -7.22 -5.96 -5.96
N VAL A 481 -7.97 -7.06 -6.07
CA VAL A 481 -8.66 -7.74 -4.96
C VAL A 481 -7.77 -8.85 -4.43
N GLN A 482 -7.64 -8.99 -3.10
CA GLN A 482 -6.88 -10.06 -2.47
C GLN A 482 -7.81 -11.03 -1.72
N GLY A 483 -7.66 -12.32 -1.98
CA GLY A 483 -8.20 -13.39 -1.13
C GLY A 483 -7.18 -13.77 -0.05
N ILE A 484 -7.65 -13.93 1.19
CA ILE A 484 -6.87 -14.43 2.32
C ILE A 484 -7.28 -15.88 2.57
N PHE A 485 -6.35 -16.81 2.40
CA PHE A 485 -6.61 -18.24 2.53
C PHE A 485 -5.76 -18.81 3.66
N ALA A 486 -6.36 -19.00 4.84
CA ALA A 486 -5.79 -19.88 5.85
C ALA A 486 -5.63 -21.30 5.27
N LEU A 487 -4.56 -21.99 5.63
CA LEU A 487 -4.31 -23.37 5.21
C LEU A 487 -4.90 -24.34 6.25
N ASN A 488 -5.38 -25.50 5.80
CA ASN A 488 -6.00 -26.48 6.69
C ASN A 488 -4.97 -27.24 7.54
N ALA A 489 -3.71 -27.30 7.10
CA ALA A 489 -2.64 -28.08 7.74
C ALA A 489 -1.93 -27.38 8.92
N SER A 490 -2.08 -26.06 9.10
CA SER A 490 -1.35 -25.30 10.13
C SER A 490 -1.92 -23.88 10.31
N LYS A 491 -1.36 -23.08 11.23
CA LYS A 491 -1.78 -21.68 11.49
C LYS A 491 -1.27 -20.65 10.47
N VAL A 492 -0.76 -21.09 9.32
CA VAL A 492 -0.27 -20.21 8.25
C VAL A 492 -1.33 -19.98 7.17
N GLY A 493 -1.10 -18.99 6.31
CA GLY A 493 -1.98 -18.69 5.19
C GLY A 493 -1.24 -18.31 3.91
N VAL A 494 -2.01 -18.00 2.88
CA VAL A 494 -1.52 -17.34 1.67
C VAL A 494 -2.48 -16.21 1.28
N ARG A 495 -1.92 -15.04 0.98
CA ARG A 495 -2.63 -13.93 0.33
C ARG A 495 -2.38 -14.04 -1.17
N LEU A 496 -3.44 -13.99 -1.97
CA LEU A 496 -3.36 -14.07 -3.43
C LEU A 496 -4.20 -12.95 -4.05
N THR A 497 -3.70 -12.30 -5.11
CA THR A 497 -4.57 -11.50 -5.98
C THR A 497 -5.52 -12.44 -6.73
N THR A 498 -6.83 -12.29 -6.54
CA THR A 498 -7.85 -13.16 -7.18
C THR A 498 -8.57 -12.47 -8.34
N ALA A 499 -8.79 -11.16 -8.22
CA ALA A 499 -9.47 -10.33 -9.20
C ALA A 499 -8.77 -8.97 -9.39
N LYS A 500 -9.07 -8.30 -10.50
CA LYS A 500 -8.89 -6.85 -10.67
C LYS A 500 -10.23 -6.16 -10.45
N PHE A 501 -10.22 -4.88 -10.05
CA PHE A 501 -11.45 -4.09 -9.95
C PHE A 501 -11.43 -2.83 -10.83
N TYR A 502 -12.64 -2.42 -11.21
CA TYR A 502 -12.92 -1.40 -12.22
C TYR A 502 -13.97 -0.43 -11.69
N SER A 503 -13.81 0.86 -12.02
CA SER A 503 -14.74 1.93 -11.64
C SER A 503 -16.12 1.76 -12.31
N PRO A 504 -17.16 2.52 -11.90
CA PRO A 504 -18.48 2.48 -12.54
C PRO A 504 -18.43 2.65 -14.07
N GLY A 505 -17.60 3.58 -14.56
CA GLY A 505 -17.33 3.85 -15.98
C GLY A 505 -16.48 2.79 -16.69
N GLY A 506 -16.05 1.74 -16.00
CA GLY A 506 -15.27 0.63 -16.56
C GLY A 506 -13.77 0.85 -16.61
N HIS A 507 -13.25 1.94 -16.01
CA HIS A 507 -11.81 2.21 -15.96
C HIS A 507 -11.13 1.25 -14.98
N ALA A 508 -10.02 0.63 -15.41
CA ALA A 508 -9.21 -0.19 -14.52
C ALA A 508 -8.44 0.72 -13.56
N ILE A 509 -8.60 0.53 -12.25
CA ILE A 509 -7.88 1.33 -11.24
C ILE A 509 -6.39 0.94 -11.15
N ALA A 510 -6.04 -0.29 -11.54
CA ALA A 510 -4.68 -0.82 -11.47
C ALA A 510 -3.69 0.03 -12.28
N HIS A 511 -2.64 0.55 -11.62
CA HIS A 511 -1.63 1.47 -12.14
C HIS A 511 -2.14 2.86 -12.58
N ASN A 512 -3.46 3.09 -12.58
CA ASN A 512 -4.08 4.36 -12.98
C ASN A 512 -4.45 5.22 -11.78
N GLY A 513 -5.03 4.63 -10.74
CA GLY A 513 -5.62 5.33 -9.61
C GLY A 513 -6.89 6.11 -9.97
N VAL A 514 -7.38 6.88 -9.01
CA VAL A 514 -8.40 7.92 -9.15
C VAL A 514 -7.67 9.26 -9.29
N TYR A 515 -8.03 10.03 -10.31
CA TYR A 515 -7.57 11.41 -10.46
C TYR A 515 -8.58 12.35 -9.79
N PRO A 516 -8.16 13.32 -8.97
CA PRO A 516 -9.07 14.26 -8.33
C PRO A 516 -9.59 15.29 -9.33
N ASP A 517 -10.87 15.67 -9.20
CA ASP A 517 -11.49 16.79 -9.89
C ASP A 517 -10.76 18.12 -9.62
N VAL A 518 -10.22 18.28 -8.41
CA VAL A 518 -9.43 19.45 -7.99
C VAL A 518 -8.05 19.01 -7.51
N VAL A 519 -7.05 19.19 -8.38
CA VAL A 519 -5.65 18.84 -8.11
C VAL A 519 -5.01 19.87 -7.17
N VAL A 520 -4.49 19.41 -6.04
CA VAL A 520 -3.76 20.21 -5.04
C VAL A 520 -2.28 19.81 -5.05
N ARG A 521 -1.41 20.74 -5.47
CA ARG A 521 0.05 20.52 -5.54
C ARG A 521 0.76 21.16 -4.36
N THR A 522 1.29 20.34 -3.45
CA THR A 522 2.13 20.80 -2.34
C THR A 522 3.52 21.15 -2.84
N THR A 523 3.79 22.44 -3.09
CA THR A 523 5.10 22.90 -3.56
C THR A 523 6.09 23.03 -2.40
N GLY A 524 6.87 21.96 -2.18
CA GLY A 524 8.01 22.00 -1.28
C GLY A 524 9.07 22.99 -1.79
N LYS A 525 9.17 24.18 -1.19
CA LYS A 525 10.34 25.04 -1.36
C LYS A 525 11.55 24.34 -0.71
N PRO A 526 12.72 24.31 -1.36
CA PRO A 526 13.95 23.89 -0.69
C PRO A 526 14.24 24.85 0.48
N VAL A 527 14.64 24.31 1.62
CA VAL A 527 14.93 25.10 2.82
C VAL A 527 16.28 25.80 2.65
N SER A 528 16.26 27.12 2.46
CA SER A 528 17.44 27.96 2.72
C SER A 528 17.66 28.05 4.23
N GLU A 529 18.86 27.70 4.70
CA GLU A 529 19.20 27.73 6.12
C GLU A 529 19.03 29.13 6.73
N GLY A 530 18.61 29.20 8.00
CA GLY A 530 18.70 30.44 8.79
C GLY A 530 17.43 31.31 8.91
N GLN A 531 16.22 30.74 8.92
CA GLN A 531 15.01 31.44 9.42
C GLN A 531 14.25 30.59 10.44
N ASN A 532 13.69 31.26 11.47
CA ASN A 532 13.10 30.61 12.64
C ASN A 532 11.83 29.81 12.31
N LEU A 533 11.71 28.62 12.90
CA LEU A 533 10.53 27.76 12.80
C LEU A 533 9.35 28.36 13.57
N VAL A 534 8.49 29.09 12.87
CA VAL A 534 7.15 29.48 13.34
C VAL A 534 6.13 29.18 12.23
N ALA A 535 5.17 28.31 12.55
CA ALA A 535 3.99 27.97 11.74
C ALA A 535 4.21 27.51 10.28
N ALA A 536 4.54 26.23 10.10
CA ALA A 536 4.20 25.49 8.88
C ALA A 536 2.92 24.65 9.15
N SER A 537 1.73 25.23 8.95
CA SER A 537 0.45 24.53 9.20
C SER A 537 -0.77 25.21 8.55
N GLU A 538 -0.91 25.11 7.22
CA GLU A 538 -2.24 25.08 6.60
C GLU A 538 -2.34 23.83 5.71
N ASP A 539 -3.36 23.02 5.96
CA ASP A 539 -3.64 21.84 5.15
C ASP A 539 -4.30 22.27 3.83
N ALA A 540 -3.48 22.45 2.80
CA ALA A 540 -3.92 22.94 1.49
C ALA A 540 -5.04 22.09 0.87
N THR A 541 -5.06 20.77 1.11
CA THR A 541 -6.09 19.88 0.56
C THR A 541 -7.41 20.01 1.32
N LEU A 542 -7.37 20.13 2.65
CA LEU A 542 -8.56 20.44 3.45
C LEU A 542 -9.09 21.85 3.15
N SER A 543 -8.22 22.85 2.99
CA SER A 543 -8.60 24.22 2.61
C SER A 543 -9.27 24.28 1.23
N ALA A 544 -8.75 23.54 0.24
CA ALA A 544 -9.40 23.39 -1.06
C ALA A 544 -10.76 22.68 -0.93
N GLY A 545 -10.84 21.60 -0.16
CA GLY A 545 -12.10 20.87 0.10
C GLY A 545 -13.17 21.74 0.78
N LEU A 546 -12.79 22.56 1.75
CA LEU A 546 -13.65 23.55 2.39
C LEU A 546 -14.15 24.60 1.39
N GLN A 547 -13.29 25.09 0.48
CA GLN A 547 -13.70 26.03 -0.57
C GLN A 547 -14.71 25.39 -1.54
N VAL A 548 -14.49 24.15 -1.96
CA VAL A 548 -15.42 23.39 -2.81
C VAL A 548 -16.78 23.21 -2.10
N ALA A 549 -16.79 22.74 -0.85
CA ALA A 549 -18.01 22.54 -0.08
C ALA A 549 -18.81 23.85 0.14
N ARG A 550 -18.13 24.97 0.43
CA ARG A 550 -18.75 26.31 0.50
C ARG A 550 -19.38 26.71 -0.83
N ASN A 551 -18.66 26.53 -1.94
CA ASN A 551 -19.16 26.86 -3.27
C ASN A 551 -20.40 26.05 -3.65
N SER A 552 -20.38 24.72 -3.43
CA SER A 552 -21.54 23.85 -3.69
C SER A 552 -22.79 24.29 -2.92
N LEU A 553 -22.65 24.67 -1.65
CA LEU A 553 -23.74 25.20 -0.83
C LEU A 553 -24.26 26.57 -1.31
N LEU A 554 -23.39 27.42 -1.86
CA LEU A 554 -23.81 28.70 -2.44
C LEU A 554 -24.59 28.49 -3.74
N SER A 555 -24.11 27.62 -4.64
CA SER A 555 -24.83 27.28 -5.88
C SER A 555 -26.19 26.63 -5.62
N GLN A 556 -26.31 25.75 -4.62
CA GLN A 556 -27.61 25.19 -4.22
C GLN A 556 -28.59 26.26 -3.70
N ARG A 557 -28.12 27.26 -2.93
CA ARG A 557 -28.97 28.37 -2.48
C ARG A 557 -29.44 29.25 -3.64
N GLN A 558 -28.58 29.50 -4.63
CA GLN A 558 -28.95 30.22 -5.85
C GLN A 558 -29.97 29.45 -6.68
N ALA A 559 -29.82 28.12 -6.82
CA ALA A 559 -30.77 27.28 -7.56
C ALA A 559 -32.16 27.18 -6.91
N MET A 560 -32.30 27.45 -5.61
CA MET A 560 -33.59 27.43 -4.89
C MET A 560 -34.27 28.81 -4.78
N ASN A 561 -33.56 29.90 -5.10
CA ASN A 561 -34.10 31.27 -5.12
C ASN A 561 -33.96 31.86 -6.55
N PRO A 562 -34.83 31.49 -7.49
CA PRO A 562 -34.85 32.02 -8.86
C PRO A 562 -35.36 33.47 -8.96
#